data_AF-A0AAU4FUN1-F1
#
_entry.id   AF-A0AAU4FUN1-F1
#
_cell.length_a   1.000
_cell.length_b   1.000
_cell.length_c   1.000
_cell.angle_alpha   90.00
_cell.angle_beta   90.00
_cell.angle_gamma   90.00
#
_symmetry.space_group_name_H-M   'P 1'
#
loop_
_entity.id
_entity.type
_entity.pdbx_description
1 polymer ?
#
loop_
_entity_poly.entity_id
_entity_poly.type
_entity_poly.pdbx_seq_one_letter_code
_entity_poly.pdbx_strand_id
1 'polypeptide(L)' 'MKKLIGRLFHVLYTVEGTWRLLRRHGWSWQQPARQAIERDDVAVELWKKEVWPRVKAPQRPSGPGSSSRTKPGSR' A
#
# COMPACT_ATOMS: atom_id res chain seq x y z
N MET A 1 -4.34 -10.44 17.32
CA MET A 1 -3.94 -9.11 17.85
C MET A 1 -3.94 -9.03 19.38
N LYS A 2 -5.09 -9.14 20.07
CA LYS A 2 -5.19 -9.01 21.54
C LYS A 2 -4.20 -9.85 22.35
N LYS A 3 -4.05 -11.14 22.00
CA LYS A 3 -3.12 -12.06 22.69
C LYS A 3 -1.64 -11.67 22.52
N LEU A 4 -1.28 -11.11 21.36
CA LEU A 4 0.09 -10.70 21.06
C LEU A 4 0.48 -9.43 21.81
N ILE A 5 -0.42 -8.43 21.80
CA ILE A 5 -0.20 -7.16 22.53
C ILE A 5 -0.14 -7.41 24.04
N GLY A 6 -1.08 -8.19 24.58
CA GLY A 6 -1.09 -8.55 26.00
C GLY A 6 0.14 -9.37 26.43
N ARG A 7 0.70 -10.21 25.55
CA ARG A 7 1.93 -10.96 25.84
C ARG A 7 3.18 -10.09 25.79
N LEU A 8 3.30 -9.20 24.81
CA LEU A 8 4.52 -8.42 24.57
C LEU A 8 4.60 -7.15 25.41
N PHE A 9 3.47 -6.52 25.68
CA PHE A 9 3.41 -5.21 26.35
C PHE A 9 2.72 -5.28 27.71
N HIS A 10 2.21 -6.44 28.13
CA HIS A 10 1.48 -6.64 29.39
C HIS A 10 0.26 -5.72 29.58
N VAL A 11 -0.24 -5.12 28.48
CA VAL A 11 -1.43 -4.27 28.45
C VAL A 11 -2.53 -4.96 27.66
N LEU A 12 -3.73 -4.99 28.23
CA LEU A 12 -4.93 -5.51 27.58
C LEU A 12 -5.74 -4.34 27.00
N TYR A 13 -5.86 -4.32 25.67
CA TYR A 13 -6.78 -3.42 24.98
C TYR A 13 -8.02 -4.17 24.49
N THR A 14 -9.17 -3.49 24.52
CA THR A 14 -10.34 -3.92 23.75
C THR A 14 -10.04 -3.83 22.24
N VAL A 15 -10.83 -4.50 21.38
CA VAL A 15 -10.62 -4.42 19.92
C VAL A 15 -10.75 -2.97 19.45
N GLU A 16 -11.79 -2.28 19.93
CA GLU A 16 -12.01 -0.87 19.64
C GLU A 16 -10.90 0.03 20.18
N GLY A 17 -10.42 -0.22 21.40
CA GLY A 17 -9.32 0.54 21.99
C GLY A 17 -8.04 0.40 21.19
N THR A 18 -7.74 -0.81 20.72
CA THR A 18 -6.61 -1.09 19.83
C THR A 18 -6.74 -0.30 18.52
N TRP A 19 -7.94 -0.31 17.91
CA TRP A 19 -8.18 0.40 16.64
C TRP A 19 -8.08 1.92 16.78
N ARG A 20 -8.63 2.50 17.87
CA ARG A 20 -8.50 3.93 18.17
C ARG A 20 -7.04 4.35 18.38
N LEU A 21 -6.24 3.52 19.07
CA LEU A 21 -4.82 3.76 19.27
C LEU A 21 -4.05 3.76 17.94
N LEU A 22 -4.29 2.75 17.10
CA LEU A 22 -3.66 2.64 15.77
C LEU A 22 -3.95 3.88 14.92
N ARG A 23 -5.22 4.29 14.82
CA ARG A 23 -5.60 5.49 14.06
C ARG A 23 -4.94 6.78 14.58
N ARG A 24 -4.78 6.93 15.91
CA ARG A 24 -4.08 8.08 16.51
C ARG A 24 -2.62 8.14 16.06
N HIS A 25 -1.97 6.99 15.90
CA HIS A 25 -0.59 6.89 15.42
C HIS A 25 -0.47 6.92 13.89
N GLY A 26 -1.52 7.32 13.16
CA GLY A 26 -1.50 7.42 11.71
C GLY A 26 -1.59 6.09 10.98
N TRP A 27 -1.86 4.99 11.69
CA TRP A 27 -2.06 3.70 11.03
C TRP A 27 -3.42 3.65 10.36
N SER A 28 -3.40 3.33 9.07
CA SER A 28 -4.58 3.00 8.27
C SER A 28 -4.74 1.48 8.16
N TRP A 29 -5.93 1.04 7.74
CA TRP A 29 -6.15 -0.36 7.37
C TRP A 29 -5.21 -0.71 6.21
N GLN A 30 -4.27 -1.61 6.46
CA GLN A 30 -3.41 -2.17 5.41
C GLN A 30 -4.16 -3.34 4.78
N GLN A 31 -4.87 -3.07 3.69
CA GLN A 31 -5.46 -4.15 2.91
C GLN A 31 -4.29 -4.86 2.19
N PRO A 32 -4.09 -6.17 2.40
CA PRO A 32 -3.10 -6.89 1.61
C PRO A 32 -3.47 -6.74 0.14
N ALA A 33 -2.45 -6.58 -0.71
CA ALA A 33 -2.67 -6.52 -2.15
C ALA A 33 -3.51 -7.73 -2.57
N ARG A 34 -4.60 -7.49 -3.30
CA ARG A 34 -5.47 -8.57 -3.76
C ARG A 34 -4.66 -9.46 -4.71
N GLN A 35 -4.46 -10.71 -4.32
CA GLN A 35 -3.77 -11.71 -5.11
C GLN A 35 -4.76 -12.80 -5.54
N ALA A 36 -4.57 -13.33 -6.75
CA ALA A 36 -5.31 -14.52 -7.18
C ALA A 36 -4.86 -15.73 -6.36
N ILE A 37 -5.78 -16.65 -6.05
CA ILE A 37 -5.47 -17.86 -5.27
C ILE A 37 -4.47 -18.74 -6.03
N GLU A 38 -4.56 -18.76 -7.36
CA GLU A 38 -3.70 -19.53 -8.26
C GLU A 38 -2.38 -18.82 -8.58
N ARG A 39 -2.07 -17.69 -7.92
CA ARG A 39 -0.90 -16.88 -8.24
C ARG A 39 0.39 -17.66 -7.93
N ASP A 40 1.20 -17.87 -8.95
CA ASP A 40 2.58 -18.34 -8.85
C ASP A 40 3.55 -17.17 -8.98
N ASP A 41 4.21 -16.79 -7.88
CA ASP A 41 5.14 -15.67 -7.86
C ASP A 41 6.40 -15.93 -8.70
N VAL A 42 6.82 -17.19 -8.87
CA VAL A 42 7.97 -17.54 -9.73
C VAL A 42 7.59 -17.32 -11.19
N ALA A 43 6.41 -17.79 -11.60
CA ALA A 43 5.90 -17.58 -12.96
C ALA A 43 5.69 -16.08 -13.25
N VAL A 44 5.20 -15.31 -12.28
CA VAL A 44 5.02 -13.85 -12.41
C VAL A 44 6.38 -13.15 -12.61
N GLU A 45 7.39 -13.49 -11.81
CA GLU A 45 8.71 -12.88 -11.96
C GLU A 45 9.40 -13.27 -13.26
N LEU A 46 9.23 -14.50 -13.73
CA LEU A 46 9.73 -14.93 -15.04
C LEU A 46 9.04 -14.14 -16.17
N TRP A 47 7.72 -14.05 -16.14
CA TRP A 47 6.94 -13.32 -17.14
C TRP A 47 7.33 -11.84 -17.21
N LYS A 48 7.53 -11.19 -16.05
CA LYS A 48 7.99 -9.80 -15.96
C LYS A 48 9.37 -9.58 -16.58
N LYS A 49 10.27 -10.57 -16.50
CA LYS A 49 11.61 -10.48 -17.08
C LYS A 49 11.61 -10.76 -18.58
N GLU A 50 10.87 -11.77 -19.03
CA GLU A 50 11.01 -12.31 -20.38
C GLU A 50 9.96 -11.79 -21.36
N VAL A 51 8.70 -11.67 -20.91
CA VAL A 51 7.55 -11.38 -21.77
C VAL A 51 7.20 -9.91 -21.73
N TRP A 52 7.21 -9.31 -20.53
CA TRP A 52 6.80 -7.92 -20.36
C TRP A 52 7.58 -6.91 -21.22
N PRO A 53 8.91 -6.99 -21.37
CA PRO A 53 9.64 -6.05 -22.23
C PRO A 53 9.24 -6.12 -23.71
N ARG A 54 8.72 -7.28 -24.17
CA ARG A 54 8.30 -7.51 -25.56
C ARG A 54 6.89 -7.00 -25.82
N VAL A 55 6.01 -7.10 -24.83
CA VAL A 55 4.58 -6.73 -24.96
C VAL A 55 4.34 -5.27 -24.58
N LYS A 56 5.18 -4.70 -23.71
CA LYS A 56 5.03 -3.31 -23.26
C LYS A 56 5.28 -2.35 -24.42
N ALA A 57 4.27 -1.53 -24.73
CA ALA A 57 4.44 -0.45 -25.71
C ALA A 57 5.61 0.47 -25.30
N PRO A 58 6.35 1.05 -26.28
CA PRO A 58 7.37 2.03 -25.99
C PRO A 58 6.79 3.16 -25.14
N GLN A 59 7.21 3.25 -23.87
CA GLN A 59 6.81 4.37 -23.04
C GLN A 59 7.54 5.61 -23.54
N ARG A 60 6.78 6.63 -23.94
CA ARG A 60 7.36 7.98 -24.03
C ARG A 60 7.93 8.32 -22.64
N PRO A 61 9.12 8.93 -22.56
CA PRO A 61 9.60 9.49 -21.30
C PRO A 61 8.47 10.32 -20.69
N SER A 62 8.16 10.12 -19.42
CA SER A 62 7.21 10.97 -18.71
C SER A 62 7.75 12.39 -18.76
N GLY A 63 7.21 13.22 -19.65
CA GLY A 63 7.40 14.66 -19.60
C GLY A 63 6.78 15.19 -18.30
N PRO A 64 7.24 16.36 -17.81
CA PRO A 64 6.61 17.01 -16.67
C PRO A 64 5.10 17.11 -16.92
N GLY A 65 4.29 16.53 -16.02
CA GLY A 65 2.86 16.80 -16.01
C GLY A 65 2.65 18.29 -15.76
N SER A 66 1.76 18.93 -16.52
CA SER A 66 1.41 20.33 -16.27
C SER A 66 0.67 20.40 -14.93
N SER A 67 1.28 21.07 -13.95
CA SER A 67 0.64 21.42 -12.69
C SER A 67 0.72 22.93 -12.54
N SER A 68 -0.39 23.62 -12.80
CA SER A 68 -0.52 25.04 -12.48
C SER A 68 -0.80 25.18 -10.99
N ARG A 69 0.03 25.95 -10.30
CA ARG A 69 -0.20 26.32 -8.90
C ARG A 69 -1.43 27.24 -8.84
N THR A 70 -2.57 26.71 -8.40
CA THR A 70 -3.74 27.55 -8.10
C THR A 70 -3.34 28.49 -6.97
N LYS A 71 -3.34 29.81 -7.23
CA LYS A 71 -3.06 30.81 -6.20
C LYS A 71 -4.20 30.76 -5.17
N PRO A 72 -3.92 30.64 -3.86
CA PRO A 72 -4.95 30.95 -2.87
C PRO A 72 -5.36 32.41 -3.04
N GLY A 73 -6.67 32.66 -3.08
CA GLY A 73 -7.21 34.02 -3.10
C GLY A 73 -6.69 34.82 -1.91
N SER A 74 -6.25 36.05 -2.15
CA SER A 74 -5.80 36.95 -1.09
C SER A 74 -7.01 37.51 -0.34
N ARG A 75 -6.87 37.48 1.00
CA ARG A 75 -7.64 38.02 2.12
C ARG A 75 -9.05 38.58 1.89
#